data_AF-A0A519MYL7-F1
#
_entry.id   AF-A0A519MYL7-F1
#
_cell.length_a   1.000
_cell.length_b   1.000
_cell.length_c   1.000
_cell.angle_alpha   90.00
_cell.angle_beta   90.00
_cell.angle_gamma   90.00
#
_symmetry.space_group_name_H-M   'P 1'
#
loop_
_entity.id
_entity.type
_entity.pdbx_description
1 polymer ?
#
loop_
_entity_poly.entity_id
_entity_poly.type
_entity_poly.pdbx_seq_one_letter_code
_entity_poly.pdbx_strand_id
1 'polypeptide(L)'
;MIQKDANKGIDGMEILKLRNSHAEMSLALQYANKSIAVQGEKLREGNEQIVLLKTDIKMLESFKRKYIVDLDKINHFVSHLVRTPISQLVGISKLLRFQKNSVGDVKQMVVMIGTSASKLDSFTKKLTALIKKIRIRSSPR
;
A
#
# COMPACT_ATOMS: atom_id res chain seq x y z
N MET A 1 -9.13 -12.36 -95.78
CA MET A 1 -10.14 -12.50 -94.71
C MET A 1 -9.48 -13.25 -93.56
N ILE A 2 -8.92 -12.51 -92.60
CA ILE A 2 -9.47 -12.28 -91.25
C ILE A 2 -9.63 -13.59 -90.46
N GLN A 3 -8.55 -13.99 -89.78
CA GLN A 3 -8.60 -14.78 -88.55
C GLN A 3 -7.59 -14.18 -87.57
N LYS A 4 -8.03 -13.11 -86.90
CA LYS A 4 -7.53 -12.66 -85.61
C LYS A 4 -8.79 -12.35 -84.79
N ASP A 5 -8.69 -12.51 -83.47
CA ASP A 5 -9.70 -12.15 -82.47
C ASP A 5 -10.59 -13.28 -81.93
N ALA A 6 -9.98 -14.43 -81.58
CA ALA A 6 -10.61 -15.41 -80.70
C ALA A 6 -9.83 -15.61 -79.37
N ASN A 7 -9.04 -14.63 -78.93
CA ASN A 7 -8.31 -14.72 -77.65
C ASN A 7 -8.55 -13.54 -76.68
N LYS A 8 -9.79 -13.03 -76.60
CA LYS A 8 -10.17 -11.94 -75.68
C LYS A 8 -11.41 -12.25 -74.81
N GLY A 9 -11.86 -13.50 -74.76
CA GLY A 9 -13.11 -13.89 -74.06
C GLY A 9 -12.95 -14.41 -72.64
N ILE A 10 -11.76 -14.91 -72.27
CA ILE A 10 -11.51 -15.51 -70.94
C ILE A 10 -10.97 -14.48 -69.94
N ASP A 11 -10.37 -13.40 -70.44
CA ASP A 11 -9.68 -12.39 -69.64
C ASP A 11 -10.65 -11.53 -68.79
N GLY A 12 -11.76 -11.05 -69.37
CA GLY A 12 -12.65 -10.09 -68.70
C GLY A 12 -13.45 -10.64 -67.51
N MET A 13 -13.93 -11.88 -67.58
CA MET A 13 -14.75 -12.47 -66.52
C MET A 13 -13.89 -12.92 -65.32
N GLU A 14 -12.66 -13.35 -65.58
CA GLU A 14 -11.66 -13.68 -64.56
C GLU A 14 -11.14 -12.41 -63.87
N ILE A 15 -10.86 -11.34 -64.64
CA ILE A 15 -10.54 -10.00 -64.11
C ILE A 15 -11.66 -9.47 -63.20
N LEU A 16 -12.94 -9.62 -63.59
CA LEU A 16 -14.09 -9.19 -62.78
C LEU A 16 -14.19 -9.95 -61.45
N LYS A 17 -13.95 -11.27 -61.46
CA LYS A 17 -13.94 -12.09 -60.24
C LYS A 17 -12.79 -11.68 -59.31
N LEU A 18 -11.59 -11.49 -59.86
CA LEU A 18 -10.43 -11.03 -59.11
C LEU A 18 -10.67 -9.64 -58.49
N ARG A 19 -11.26 -8.71 -59.26
CA ARG A 19 -11.60 -7.37 -58.76
C ARG A 19 -12.61 -7.40 -57.62
N ASN A 20 -13.65 -8.23 -57.72
CA ASN A 20 -14.66 -8.37 -56.68
C ASN A 20 -14.04 -9.00 -55.41
N SER A 21 -13.22 -10.05 -55.55
CA SER A 21 -12.49 -10.65 -54.43
C SER A 21 -11.52 -9.68 -53.75
N HIS A 22 -10.81 -8.85 -54.54
CA HIS A 22 -9.96 -7.79 -53.99
C HIS A 22 -10.76 -6.73 -53.23
N ALA A 23 -11.95 -6.35 -53.72
CA ALA A 23 -12.81 -5.40 -53.04
C ALA A 23 -13.33 -5.95 -51.70
N GLU A 24 -13.74 -7.22 -51.68
CA GLU A 24 -14.14 -7.92 -50.45
C GLU A 24 -12.99 -8.00 -49.43
N MET A 25 -11.79 -8.36 -49.88
CA MET A 25 -10.59 -8.38 -49.04
C MET A 25 -10.25 -6.98 -48.51
N SER A 26 -10.36 -5.95 -49.35
CA SER A 26 -10.11 -4.55 -48.95
C SER A 26 -11.09 -4.10 -47.87
N LEU A 27 -12.37 -4.47 -47.96
CA LEU A 27 -13.36 -4.18 -46.94
C LEU A 27 -13.05 -4.93 -45.64
N ALA A 28 -12.71 -6.21 -45.71
CA ALA A 28 -12.33 -7.01 -44.55
C ALA A 28 -11.12 -6.41 -43.82
N LEU A 29 -10.09 -5.99 -44.55
CA LEU A 29 -8.92 -5.30 -44.00
C LEU A 29 -9.29 -3.96 -43.35
N GLN A 30 -10.21 -3.19 -43.95
CA GLN A 30 -10.67 -1.94 -43.37
C GLN A 30 -11.40 -2.17 -42.03
N TYR A 31 -12.26 -3.18 -41.95
CA TYR A 31 -12.92 -3.56 -40.71
C TYR A 31 -11.94 -4.06 -39.65
N ALA A 32 -10.98 -4.91 -40.04
CA ALA A 32 -9.93 -5.40 -39.14
C ALA A 32 -9.09 -4.25 -38.57
N ASN A 33 -8.65 -3.32 -39.41
CA ASN A 33 -7.88 -2.15 -38.99
C ASN A 33 -8.67 -1.27 -38.02
N LYS A 34 -9.96 -1.04 -38.28
CA LYS A 34 -10.83 -0.29 -37.35
C LYS A 34 -10.96 -1.00 -36.00
N SER A 35 -11.11 -2.33 -36.00
CA SER A 35 -11.19 -3.12 -34.76
C SER A 35 -9.88 -3.08 -33.96
N ILE A 36 -8.73 -3.21 -34.64
CA ILE A 36 -7.39 -3.10 -34.05
C ILE A 36 -7.19 -1.72 -33.43
N ALA A 37 -7.59 -0.65 -34.11
CA ALA A 37 -7.48 0.71 -33.57
C ALA A 37 -8.27 0.87 -32.26
N VAL A 38 -9.51 0.39 -32.22
CA VAL A 38 -10.36 0.42 -31.02
C VAL A 38 -9.76 -0.43 -29.89
N GLN A 39 -9.21 -1.60 -30.18
CA GLN A 39 -8.55 -2.43 -29.17
C GLN A 39 -7.26 -1.79 -28.64
N GLY A 40 -6.47 -1.15 -29.52
CA GLY A 40 -5.28 -0.41 -29.14
C GLY A 40 -5.60 0.74 -28.16
N GLU A 41 -6.69 1.47 -28.40
CA GLU A 41 -7.15 2.52 -27.50
C GLU A 41 -7.55 1.98 -26.12
N LYS A 42 -8.37 0.90 -26.08
CA LYS A 42 -8.75 0.26 -24.81
C LYS A 42 -7.56 -0.28 -24.02
N LEU A 43 -6.56 -0.84 -24.71
CA LEU A 43 -5.33 -1.30 -24.07
C LEU A 43 -4.53 -0.13 -23.49
N ARG A 44 -4.49 1.01 -24.20
CA ARG A 44 -3.84 2.23 -23.71
C ARG A 44 -4.51 2.74 -22.44
N GLU A 45 -5.84 2.88 -22.46
CA GLU A 45 -6.63 3.29 -21.28
C GLU A 45 -6.42 2.33 -20.10
N GLY A 46 -6.45 1.01 -20.36
CA GLY A 46 -6.19 0.00 -19.35
C GLY A 46 -4.78 0.11 -18.75
N ASN A 47 -3.77 0.36 -19.59
CA ASN A 47 -2.40 0.56 -19.13
C ASN A 47 -2.25 1.83 -18.29
N GLU A 48 -2.91 2.92 -18.66
CA GLU A 48 -2.93 4.16 -17.88
C GLU A 48 -3.52 3.92 -16.47
N GLN A 49 -4.64 3.19 -16.39
CA GLN A 49 -5.24 2.82 -15.10
C GLN A 49 -4.31 1.92 -14.26
N ILE A 50 -3.64 0.95 -14.88
CA ILE A 50 -2.68 0.07 -14.19
C ILE A 50 -1.53 0.90 -13.59
N VAL A 51 -1.02 1.90 -14.31
CA VAL A 51 0.05 2.78 -13.82
C VAL A 51 -0.41 3.59 -12.61
N LEU A 52 -1.64 4.13 -12.64
CA LEU A 52 -2.22 4.84 -11.50
C LEU A 52 -2.36 3.93 -10.28
N LEU A 53 -2.99 2.76 -10.44
CA LEU A 53 -3.18 1.78 -9.36
C LEU A 53 -1.85 1.31 -8.76
N LYS A 54 -0.82 1.08 -9.58
CA LYS A 54 0.52 0.73 -9.09
C LYS A 54 1.13 1.84 -8.24
N THR A 55 0.87 3.10 -8.59
CA THR A 55 1.34 4.26 -7.82
C THR A 55 0.64 4.33 -6.47
N ASP A 56 -0.67 4.14 -6.43
CA ASP A 56 -1.46 4.10 -5.19
C ASP A 56 -1.03 2.96 -4.28
N ILE A 57 -0.80 1.76 -4.81
CA ILE A 57 -0.28 0.62 -4.06
C ILE A 57 1.07 0.96 -3.43
N LYS A 58 2.00 1.54 -4.19
CA LYS A 58 3.31 1.94 -3.65
C LYS A 58 3.18 2.95 -2.52
N MET A 59 2.28 3.92 -2.65
CA MET A 59 2.00 4.88 -1.57
C MET A 59 1.44 4.18 -0.33
N LEU A 60 0.41 3.34 -0.48
CA LEU A 60 -0.20 2.58 0.62
C LEU A 60 0.80 1.68 1.33
N GLU A 61 1.68 1.00 0.59
CA GLU A 61 2.75 0.21 1.18
C GLU A 61 3.72 1.06 2.00
N SER A 62 4.08 2.25 1.51
CA SER A 62 4.95 3.16 2.24
C SER A 62 4.31 3.63 3.55
N PHE A 63 3.00 3.93 3.53
CA PHE A 63 2.24 4.27 4.73
C PHE A 63 2.17 3.09 5.70
N LYS A 64 1.88 1.88 5.22
CA LYS A 64 1.86 0.66 6.02
C LYS A 64 3.21 0.40 6.70
N ARG A 65 4.32 0.47 5.95
CA ARG A 65 5.68 0.29 6.51
C ARG A 65 5.96 1.29 7.62
N LYS A 66 5.62 2.57 7.40
CA LYS A 66 5.79 3.63 8.41
C LYS A 66 4.92 3.40 9.65
N TYR A 67 3.68 2.94 9.46
CA TYR A 67 2.78 2.61 10.56
C TYR A 67 3.30 1.44 11.40
N ILE A 68 3.83 0.38 10.78
CA ILE A 68 4.45 -0.74 11.50
C ILE A 68 5.63 -0.26 12.36
N VAL A 69 6.51 0.58 11.81
CA VAL A 69 7.62 1.17 12.58
C VAL A 69 7.13 2.01 13.75
N ASP A 70 6.05 2.76 13.57
CA ASP A 70 5.45 3.56 14.63
C ASP A 70 4.79 2.68 15.71
N LEU A 71 4.19 1.54 15.35
CA LEU A 71 3.68 0.53 16.30
C LEU A 71 4.81 -0.12 17.11
N ASP A 72 5.94 -0.44 16.47
CA ASP A 72 7.08 -1.04 17.17
C ASP A 72 7.67 -0.08 18.22
N LYS A 73 7.69 1.22 17.92
CA LYS A 73 8.04 2.25 18.91
C LYS A 73 7.10 2.25 20.11
N ILE A 74 5.79 2.15 19.89
CA ILE A 74 4.81 2.04 20.98
C ILE A 74 5.09 0.79 21.81
N ASN A 75 5.30 -0.35 21.15
CA ASN A 75 5.60 -1.62 21.83
C ASN A 75 6.86 -1.53 22.68
N HIS A 76 7.93 -0.89 22.18
CA HIS A 76 9.14 -0.65 22.94
C HIS A 76 8.86 0.20 24.20
N PHE A 77 8.12 1.30 24.06
CA PHE A 77 7.73 2.16 25.18
C PHE A 77 6.97 1.40 26.27
N VAL A 78 5.97 0.60 25.88
CA VAL A 78 5.14 -0.15 26.84
C VAL A 78 5.94 -1.29 27.48
N SER A 79 6.58 -2.12 26.67
CA SER A 79 7.23 -3.35 27.13
C SER A 79 8.49 -3.08 27.98
N HIS A 80 9.25 -2.01 27.69
CA HIS A 80 10.52 -1.75 28.36
C HIS A 80 10.43 -0.57 29.34
N LEU A 81 9.90 0.57 28.88
CA LEU A 81 9.96 1.80 29.67
C LEU A 81 8.90 1.84 30.75
N VAL A 82 7.67 1.38 30.47
CA VAL A 82 6.60 1.33 31.48
C VAL A 82 6.77 0.17 32.45
N ARG A 83 7.29 -0.98 31.98
CA ARG A 83 7.50 -2.17 32.82
C ARG A 83 8.44 -1.89 34.00
N THR A 84 9.52 -1.15 33.77
CA THR A 84 10.53 -0.86 34.79
C THR A 84 9.97 -0.18 36.05
N PRO A 85 9.33 1.01 35.97
CA PRO A 85 8.75 1.66 37.15
C PRO A 85 7.63 0.84 37.78
N ILE A 86 6.84 0.08 37.01
CA ILE A 86 5.82 -0.82 37.56
C ILE A 86 6.48 -1.93 38.39
N SER A 87 7.51 -2.61 37.86
CA SER A 87 8.22 -3.65 38.60
C SER A 87 8.87 -3.11 39.87
N GLN A 88 9.39 -1.88 39.84
CA GLN A 88 9.92 -1.20 41.03
C GLN A 88 8.82 -0.97 42.08
N LEU A 89 7.68 -0.42 41.69
CA LEU A 89 6.54 -0.19 42.60
C LEU A 89 6.02 -1.51 43.21
N VAL A 90 5.94 -2.57 42.41
CA VAL A 90 5.55 -3.91 42.88
C VAL A 90 6.59 -4.51 43.83
N GLY A 91 7.88 -4.29 43.56
CA GLY A 91 8.96 -4.73 44.45
C GLY A 91 8.89 -4.02 45.80
N ILE A 92 8.77 -2.69 45.79
CA ILE A 92 8.68 -1.89 47.01
C ILE A 92 7.42 -2.25 47.82
N SER A 93 6.27 -2.46 47.17
CA SER A 93 5.04 -2.83 47.88
C SER A 93 5.17 -4.18 48.59
N LYS A 94 5.90 -5.13 48.01
CA LYS A 94 6.23 -6.40 48.69
C LYS A 94 7.13 -6.19 49.89
N LEU A 95 8.18 -5.38 49.78
CA LEU A 95 9.08 -5.07 50.89
C LEU A 95 8.32 -4.40 52.06
N LEU A 96 7.43 -3.45 51.75
CA LEU A 96 6.58 -2.80 52.75
C LEU A 96 5.61 -3.77 53.43
N ARG A 97 5.09 -4.77 52.70
CA ARG A 97 4.09 -5.72 53.22
C ARG A 97 4.68 -6.84 54.06
N PHE A 98 5.87 -7.33 53.73
CA PHE A 98 6.39 -8.61 54.25
C PHE A 98 7.62 -8.48 55.15
N GLN A 99 8.19 -7.29 55.33
CA GLN A 99 9.37 -7.09 56.16
C GLN A 99 9.09 -6.16 57.36
N LYS A 100 9.77 -6.41 58.49
CA LYS A 100 9.87 -5.42 59.56
C LYS A 100 10.83 -4.33 59.09
N ASN A 101 10.27 -3.17 58.78
CA ASN A 101 11.01 -2.04 58.22
C ASN A 101 11.28 -1.01 59.31
N SER A 102 12.50 -0.46 59.34
CA SER A 102 12.78 0.71 60.17
C SER A 102 12.11 1.96 59.56
N VAL A 103 11.98 3.02 60.35
CA VAL A 103 11.50 4.32 59.84
C VAL A 103 12.40 4.85 58.72
N GLY A 104 13.71 4.56 58.78
CA GLY A 104 14.67 4.91 57.73
C GLY A 104 14.38 4.19 56.41
N ASP A 105 14.12 2.88 56.47
CA ASP A 105 13.82 2.06 55.30
C ASP A 105 12.52 2.52 54.62
N VAL A 106 11.49 2.80 55.43
CA VAL A 106 10.22 3.32 54.92
C VAL A 106 10.41 4.67 54.22
N LYS A 107 11.19 5.59 54.79
CA LYS A 107 11.52 6.88 54.14
C LYS A 107 12.21 6.67 52.79
N GLN A 108 13.19 5.78 52.70
CA GLN A 108 13.86 5.48 51.42
C GLN A 108 12.89 4.87 50.40
N MET A 109 12.05 3.92 50.82
CA MET A 109 11.04 3.32 49.95
C MET A 109 10.03 4.34 49.42
N VAL A 110 9.60 5.31 50.23
CA VAL A 110 8.73 6.42 49.78
C VAL A 110 9.41 7.27 48.70
N VAL A 111 10.70 7.59 48.85
CA VAL A 111 11.47 8.30 47.82
C VAL A 111 11.55 7.50 46.52
N MET A 112 11.78 6.19 46.62
CA MET A 112 11.80 5.30 45.45
C MET A 112 10.43 5.23 44.76
N ILE A 113 9.33 5.15 45.51
CA ILE A 113 7.96 5.21 44.97
C ILE A 113 7.74 6.51 44.22
N GLY A 114 8.09 7.65 44.82
CA GLY A 114 7.96 8.96 44.17
C GLY A 114 8.75 9.06 42.87
N THR A 115 9.96 8.48 42.85
CA THR A 115 10.79 8.40 41.64
C THR A 115 10.16 7.54 40.56
N SER A 116 9.67 6.34 40.90
CA SER A 116 9.02 5.44 39.94
C SER A 116 7.71 6.03 39.40
N ALA A 117 6.92 6.69 40.25
CA ALA A 117 5.69 7.38 39.85
C ALA A 117 5.98 8.54 38.87
N SER A 118 7.00 9.36 39.16
CA SER A 118 7.40 10.48 38.29
C SER A 118 7.90 9.99 36.92
N LYS A 119 8.65 8.89 36.90
CA LYS A 119 9.07 8.22 35.66
C LYS A 119 7.88 7.70 34.87
N LEU A 120 6.93 7.07 35.55
CA LEU A 120 5.71 6.56 34.91
C LEU A 120 4.90 7.69 34.27
N ASP A 121 4.68 8.80 34.97
CA ASP A 121 4.00 10.00 34.43
C ASP A 121 4.73 10.56 33.19
N SER A 122 6.06 10.62 33.24
CA SER A 122 6.86 11.05 32.10
C SER A 122 6.68 10.12 30.89
N PHE A 123 6.62 8.80 31.12
CA PHE A 123 6.40 7.82 30.05
C PHE A 123 4.99 7.89 29.48
N THR A 124 3.96 8.03 30.32
CA THR A 124 2.57 8.13 29.85
C THR A 124 2.35 9.40 29.02
N LYS A 125 2.95 10.54 29.41
CA LYS A 125 2.96 11.77 28.61
C LYS A 125 3.62 11.57 27.23
N LYS A 126 4.82 10.96 27.20
CA LYS A 126 5.52 10.65 25.94
C LYS A 126 4.73 9.71 25.05
N LEU A 127 4.15 8.65 25.63
CA LEU A 127 3.32 7.69 24.91
C LEU A 127 2.07 8.37 24.32
N THR A 128 1.41 9.22 25.09
CA THR A 128 0.23 9.98 24.64
C THR A 128 0.57 10.89 23.46
N ALA A 129 1.68 11.62 23.55
CA ALA A 129 2.17 12.47 22.46
C ALA A 129 2.50 11.64 21.20
N LEU A 130 3.14 10.47 21.36
CA LEU A 130 3.45 9.56 20.27
C LEU A 130 2.17 9.05 19.59
N ILE A 131 1.20 8.56 20.35
CA ILE A 131 -0.09 8.07 19.83
C ILE A 131 -0.82 9.18 19.08
N LYS A 132 -0.88 10.40 19.63
CA LYS A 132 -1.49 11.56 18.95
C LYS A 132 -0.79 11.84 17.61
N LYS A 133 0.54 11.83 17.60
CA LYS A 133 1.34 12.04 16.38
C LYS A 133 1.11 10.93 15.34
N ILE A 134 0.92 9.69 15.76
CA ILE A 134 0.61 8.57 14.86
C ILE A 134 -0.80 8.74 14.30
N ARG A 135 -1.80 8.96 15.15
CA ARG A 135 -3.19 9.18 14.73
C ARG A 135 -3.35 10.29 13.68
N ILE A 136 -2.65 11.42 13.86
CA ILE A 136 -2.65 12.52 12.88
C ILE A 136 -2.06 12.08 11.53
N ARG A 137 -1.00 11.26 11.54
CA ARG A 137 -0.34 10.74 10.32
C ARG A 137 -1.12 9.61 9.65
N SER A 138 -1.94 8.89 10.40
CA SER A 138 -2.73 7.75 9.93
C SER A 138 -4.12 8.14 9.44
N SER A 139 -4.59 9.35 9.72
CA SER A 139 -5.89 9.85 9.21
C SER A 139 -5.69 10.37 7.79
N PRO A 140 -6.29 9.73 6.77
CA PRO A 140 -6.32 10.32 5.44
C PRO A 140 -7.08 11.65 5.49
N ARG A 141 -6.56 12.67 4.81
CA ARG A 141 -7.34 13.85 4.42
C ARG A 141 -8.18 13.48 3.21
#